data_AF-A0A968VRT1-F1
#
_entry.id   AF-A0A968VRT1-F1
#
_cell.length_a   1.000
_cell.length_b   1.000
_cell.length_c   1.000
_cell.angle_alpha   90.00
_cell.angle_beta   90.00
_cell.angle_gamma   90.00
#
_symmetry.space_group_name_H-M   'P 1'
#
loop_
_entity.id
_entity.type
_entity.pdbx_description
1 polymer ?
#
loop_
_entity_poly.entity_id
_entity_poly.type
_entity_poly.pdbx_seq_one_letter_code
_entity_poly.pdbx_strand_id
1 'polypeptide(L)'
;MSHTLQISVPDTIYETLSKTAQQTGQPLEAIAITWLAVAAERVAHDPLDGVIGAFDSGGTDWADNHDHYLGQTERDERTGDTP
;
A
#
# COMPACT_ATOMS: atom_id res chain seq x y z
N MET A 1 -7.66 -27.40 4.96
CA MET A 1 -7.70 -28.14 3.67
C MET A 1 -6.69 -27.48 2.73
N SER A 2 -5.95 -28.24 1.92
CA SER A 2 -4.97 -27.69 0.97
C SER A 2 -5.53 -27.75 -0.47
N HIS A 3 -5.24 -26.73 -1.25
CA HIS A 3 -5.61 -26.62 -2.67
C HIS A 3 -4.36 -26.34 -3.50
N THR A 4 -4.27 -26.92 -4.70
CA THR A 4 -3.17 -26.68 -5.63
C THR A 4 -3.57 -25.64 -6.66
N LEU A 5 -2.72 -24.64 -6.86
CA LEU A 5 -2.93 -23.58 -7.84
C LEU A 5 -1.77 -23.56 -8.84
N GLN A 6 -2.08 -23.62 -10.12
CA GLN A 6 -1.10 -23.44 -11.19
C GLN A 6 -1.22 -22.00 -11.71
N ILE A 7 -0.13 -21.24 -11.65
CA ILE A 7 -0.12 -19.80 -11.96
C ILE A 7 0.90 -19.54 -13.05
N SER A 8 0.49 -18.84 -14.11
CA SER A 8 1.42 -18.28 -15.09
C SER A 8 1.77 -16.86 -14.63
N VAL A 9 3.06 -16.58 -14.42
CA VAL A 9 3.53 -15.26 -13.96
C VAL A 9 4.48 -14.65 -14.98
N PRO A 10 4.60 -13.31 -15.03
CA PRO A 10 5.62 -12.66 -15.85
C PRO A 10 7.04 -13.04 -15.40
N ASP A 11 7.99 -13.06 -16.33
CA ASP A 11 9.40 -13.42 -16.06
C ASP A 11 10.00 -12.57 -14.93
N THR A 12 9.70 -11.28 -14.90
CA THR A 12 10.19 -10.35 -13.86
C THR A 12 9.79 -10.78 -12.44
N ILE A 13 8.59 -11.34 -12.27
CA ILE A 13 8.10 -11.86 -11.00
C ILE A 13 8.80 -13.17 -10.67
N TYR A 14 8.91 -14.07 -11.65
CA TYR A 14 9.58 -15.36 -11.47
C TYR A 14 11.05 -15.19 -11.08
N GLU A 15 11.78 -14.29 -11.73
CA GLU A 15 13.17 -13.97 -11.41
C GLU A 15 13.32 -13.42 -10.00
N THR A 16 12.42 -12.52 -9.59
CA THR A 16 12.42 -11.94 -8.25
C THR A 16 12.22 -13.03 -7.19
N LEU A 17 11.21 -13.88 -7.36
CA LEU A 17 10.94 -15.01 -6.46
C LEU A 17 12.14 -15.98 -6.40
N SER A 18 12.73 -16.29 -7.57
CA SER A 18 13.88 -17.18 -7.69
C SER A 18 15.11 -16.63 -6.96
N LYS A 19 15.37 -15.34 -7.10
CA LYS A 19 16.48 -14.67 -6.43
C LYS A 19 16.30 -14.65 -4.92
N THR A 20 15.09 -14.33 -4.44
CA THR A 20 14.80 -14.36 -3.00
C THR A 20 14.94 -15.77 -2.44
N ALA A 21 14.42 -16.78 -3.13
CA ALA A 21 14.54 -18.19 -2.75
C ALA A 21 16.01 -18.63 -2.62
N GLN A 22 16.86 -18.25 -3.57
CA GLN A 22 18.31 -18.52 -3.51
C GLN A 22 18.97 -17.81 -2.33
N GLN A 23 18.61 -16.55 -2.06
CA GLN A 23 19.18 -15.75 -0.97
C GLN A 23 18.78 -16.27 0.41
N THR A 24 17.57 -16.79 0.56
CA THR A 24 17.06 -17.30 1.85
C THR A 24 17.25 -18.80 2.03
N GLY A 25 17.67 -19.53 0.98
CA GLY A 25 17.80 -20.98 0.99
C GLY A 25 16.46 -21.71 1.09
N GLN A 26 15.36 -21.04 0.73
CA GLN A 26 14.01 -21.58 0.80
C GLN A 26 13.51 -22.01 -0.59
N PRO A 27 12.56 -22.95 -0.67
CA PRO A 27 11.94 -23.31 -1.94
C PRO A 27 11.10 -22.15 -2.50
N LEU A 28 11.05 -22.03 -3.83
CA LEU A 28 10.34 -20.96 -4.54
C LEU A 28 8.86 -20.91 -4.15
N GLU A 29 8.24 -22.07 -4.00
CA GLU A 29 6.84 -22.24 -3.63
C GLU A 29 6.56 -21.69 -2.22
N ALA A 30 7.50 -21.82 -1.29
CA ALA A 30 7.34 -21.25 0.04
C ALA A 30 7.34 -19.72 -0.01
N ILE A 31 8.26 -19.11 -0.77
CA ILE A 31 8.28 -17.64 -0.98
C ILE A 31 6.99 -17.18 -1.64
N ALA A 32 6.56 -17.87 -2.70
CA ALA A 32 5.33 -17.54 -3.42
C ALA A 32 4.09 -17.61 -2.50
N ILE A 33 3.95 -18.68 -1.70
CA ILE A 33 2.86 -18.84 -0.74
C ILE A 33 2.89 -17.73 0.30
N THR A 34 4.06 -17.40 0.87
CA THR A 34 4.18 -16.33 1.86
C THR A 34 3.74 -14.98 1.29
N TRP A 35 4.19 -14.65 0.09
CA TRP A 35 3.83 -13.36 -0.52
C TRP A 35 2.36 -13.31 -0.93
N LEU A 36 1.81 -14.40 -1.46
CA LEU A 36 0.37 -14.53 -1.73
C LEU A 36 -0.47 -14.40 -0.45
N ALA A 37 -0.02 -14.98 0.66
CA ALA A 37 -0.70 -14.86 1.94
C ALA A 37 -0.72 -13.41 2.44
N VAL A 38 0.42 -12.70 2.35
CA VAL A 38 0.50 -11.27 2.71
C VAL A 38 -0.41 -10.41 1.83
N ALA A 39 -0.47 -10.69 0.52
CA ALA A 39 -1.36 -9.97 -0.39
C ALA A 39 -2.84 -10.26 -0.08
N ALA A 40 -3.19 -11.52 0.18
CA ALA A 40 -4.55 -11.91 0.54
C ALA A 40 -4.99 -11.27 1.87
N GLU A 41 -4.11 -11.23 2.87
CA GLU A 41 -4.35 -10.58 4.16
C GLU A 41 -4.63 -9.08 3.97
N ARG A 42 -3.84 -8.39 3.13
CA ARG A 42 -4.04 -6.96 2.84
C ARG A 42 -5.37 -6.67 2.14
N VAL A 43 -5.84 -7.58 1.28
CA VAL A 43 -7.14 -7.44 0.64
C VAL A 43 -8.27 -7.73 1.63
N ALA A 44 -8.12 -8.73 2.50
CA ALA A 44 -9.13 -9.11 3.48
C ALA A 44 -9.25 -8.11 4.64
N HIS A 45 -8.15 -7.46 4.99
CA HIS A 45 -8.03 -6.52 6.10
C HIS A 45 -7.48 -5.18 5.61
N ASP A 46 -7.94 -4.69 4.46
CA ASP A 46 -7.51 -3.39 3.95
C ASP A 46 -7.86 -2.33 5.02
N PRO A 47 -6.86 -1.82 5.75
CA PRO A 47 -7.11 -0.91 6.85
C PRO A 47 -7.64 0.43 6.33
N LEU A 48 -7.53 0.70 5.03
CA LEU A 48 -8.04 1.90 4.37
C LEU A 48 -9.52 1.77 3.97
N ASP A 49 -10.07 0.56 3.83
CA ASP A 49 -11.48 0.34 3.42
C ASP A 49 -12.46 0.98 4.42
N GLY A 50 -12.12 1.01 5.71
CA GLY A 50 -12.88 1.70 6.76
C GLY A 50 -12.55 3.18 6.96
N VAL A 51 -11.58 3.74 6.22
CA VAL A 51 -11.06 5.11 6.40
C VAL A 51 -11.26 5.98 5.16
N ILE A 52 -11.61 5.39 4.02
CA ILE A 52 -12.12 6.10 2.84
C ILE A 52 -13.44 6.76 3.26
N GLY A 53 -13.37 8.04 3.64
CA GLY A 53 -14.51 8.84 4.11
C GLY A 53 -14.68 8.96 5.64
N ALA A 54 -13.79 8.38 6.45
CA ALA A 54 -13.90 8.45 7.93
C ALA A 54 -13.28 9.71 8.55
N PHE A 55 -12.58 10.52 7.76
CA PHE A 55 -12.17 11.87 8.18
C PHE A 55 -13.33 12.83 7.94
N ASP A 56 -14.19 12.97 8.94
CA ASP A 56 -15.17 14.06 9.00
C ASP A 56 -14.40 15.35 9.30
N SER A 57 -13.88 15.99 8.25
CA SER A 57 -13.30 17.33 8.32
C SER A 57 -14.43 18.31 8.56
N GLY A 58 -14.88 18.45 9.81
CA GLY A 58 -16.08 19.17 10.24
C GLY A 58 -16.47 20.40 9.40
N GLY A 59 -17.16 20.17 8.28
CA GLY A 59 -17.66 21.19 7.36
C GLY A 59 -16.66 21.79 6.35
N THR A 60 -15.41 21.34 6.28
CA THR A 60 -14.43 21.79 5.27
C THR A 60 -14.36 20.76 4.14
N ASP A 61 -14.48 21.18 2.87
CA ASP A 61 -14.44 20.30 1.69
C ASP A 61 -13.02 19.75 1.37
N TRP A 62 -12.23 19.53 2.41
CA TRP A 62 -10.85 19.05 2.40
C TRP A 62 -10.61 17.92 1.39
N ALA A 63 -11.55 16.98 1.25
CA ALA A 63 -11.45 15.89 0.27
C ALA A 63 -11.37 16.38 -1.18
N ASP A 64 -12.07 17.47 -1.51
CA ASP A 64 -12.16 18.06 -2.85
C ASP A 64 -11.10 19.14 -3.09
N ASN A 65 -10.67 19.86 -2.05
CA ASN A 65 -9.70 20.97 -2.15
C ASN A 65 -8.37 20.71 -1.43
N HIS A 66 -7.99 19.45 -1.23
CA HIS A 66 -6.79 19.10 -0.48
C HIS A 66 -5.51 19.77 -1.03
N ASP A 67 -5.37 19.79 -2.36
CA ASP A 67 -4.23 20.44 -3.04
C ASP A 67 -4.17 21.95 -2.76
N HIS A 68 -5.34 22.59 -2.63
CA HIS A 68 -5.44 24.02 -2.32
C HIS A 68 -5.00 24.31 -0.88
N TYR A 69 -5.43 23.49 0.08
CA TYR A 69 -5.05 23.66 1.49
C TYR A 69 -3.58 23.35 1.74
N LEU A 70 -3.05 22.26 1.17
CA LEU A 70 -1.63 21.93 1.27
C LEU A 70 -0.74 23.03 0.68
N GLY A 71 -1.15 23.65 -0.43
CA GLY A 71 -0.44 24.78 -1.03
C GLY A 71 -0.54 26.11 -0.27
N GLN A 72 -1.52 26.28 0.63
CA GLN A 72 -1.60 27.43 1.52
C GLN A 72 -0.60 27.32 2.68
N THR A 73 -0.42 26.11 3.24
CA THR A 73 0.57 25.87 4.31
C THR A 73 1.99 26.27 3.91
N GLU A 74 2.39 26.06 2.65
CA GLU A 74 3.71 26.47 2.15
C GLU A 74 3.85 27.99 1.95
N ARG A 75 2.75 28.74 1.89
CA ARG A 75 2.76 30.21 1.78
C ARG A 75 2.88 30.90 3.13
N ASP A 76 2.25 30.35 4.17
CA ASP A 76 2.34 30.90 5.53
C ASP A 76 3.73 30.69 6.15
N GLU A 77 4.41 29.58 5.85
CA GLU A 77 5.80 29.38 6.30
C GLU A 77 6.82 30.35 5.67
N ARG A 78 6.45 31.04 4.58
CA ARG A 78 7.33 32.00 3.89
C ARG A 78 7.04 33.46 4.25
N THR A 79 5.99 33.73 5.03
CA THR A 79 5.68 35.08 5.53
C THR A 79 5.54 35.01 7.03
N GLY A 80 6.67 35.10 7.74
CA GLY A 80 6.65 35.30 9.18
C GLY A 80 5.98 36.62 9.51
N ASP A 81 4.77 36.55 10.04
CA ASP A 81 4.20 37.63 10.85
C ASP A 81 3.48 36.99 12.05
N THR A 82 4.17 37.02 13.18
CA THR A 82 3.68 36.59 14.48
C THR A 82 2.90 37.77 15.10
N PRO A 83 1.70 37.58 15.67
CA PRO A 83 1.12 38.59 16.55
C PRO A 83 1.89 38.72 17.88
#